data_AF-A0A0G2HSD7-F1
#
_entry.id   AF-A0A0G2HSD7-F1
#
_cell.length_a   1.000
_cell.length_b   1.000
_cell.length_c   1.000
_cell.angle_alpha   90.00
_cell.angle_beta   90.00
_cell.angle_gamma   90.00
#
_symmetry.space_group_name_H-M   'P 1'
#
loop_
_entity.id
_entity.type
_entity.pdbx_description
1 polymer ?
#
loop_
_entity_poly.entity_id
_entity_poly.type
_entity_poly.pdbx_seq_one_letter_code
_entity_poly.pdbx_strand_id
1 'polypeptide(L)'
;MRDLWRVVKAEPRLVIPNTKLLSNMMKIFVLTGPGYDDCLTPPRVEVDLIENGFQSSPQELDVNRKQLTVQTSSGPRSIYTLNILYLLRSKMAAFMSRSSENDLYDIRHLLRTYPDEIRACVHRLDPEAVVYFLGTVSEHNRAHWANSFGQ
;
A
#
# COMPACT_ATOMS: atom_id res chain seq x y z
N MET A 1 -4.27 3.75 18.22
CA MET A 1 -3.04 4.59 18.20
C MET A 1 -2.27 4.71 19.53
N ARG A 2 -2.86 4.63 20.73
CA ARG A 2 -2.10 4.78 22.00
C ARG A 2 -1.00 3.73 22.18
N ASP A 3 -1.27 2.48 21.80
CA ASP A 3 -0.28 1.40 21.93
C ASP A 3 0.83 1.51 20.88
N LEU A 4 0.51 1.97 19.66
CA LEU A 4 1.51 2.28 18.63
C LEU A 4 2.52 3.31 19.14
N TRP A 5 2.06 4.36 19.82
CA TRP A 5 2.93 5.36 20.44
C TRP A 5 3.89 4.78 21.47
N ARG A 6 3.47 3.77 22.24
CA ARG A 6 4.33 3.09 23.21
C ARG A 6 5.44 2.30 22.53
N VAL A 7 5.11 1.59 21.46
CA VAL A 7 6.07 0.81 20.68
C VAL A 7 7.08 1.73 19.98
N VAL A 8 6.59 2.76 19.27
CA VAL A 8 7.45 3.65 18.47
C VAL A 8 8.39 4.47 19.36
N LYS A 9 7.91 4.99 20.51
CA LYS A 9 8.77 5.78 21.42
C LYS A 9 9.87 4.97 22.09
N ALA A 10 9.70 3.66 22.22
CA ALA A 10 10.69 2.79 22.83
C ALA A 10 11.85 2.47 21.88
N GLU A 11 11.68 2.67 20.57
CA GLU A 11 12.68 2.31 19.56
C GLU A 11 13.64 3.47 19.26
N PRO A 12 14.92 3.40 19.68
CA PRO A 12 15.89 4.49 19.47
C PRO A 12 16.19 4.76 17.99
N ARG A 13 15.92 3.80 17.10
CA ARG A 13 16.11 3.95 15.66
C ARG A 13 15.07 4.86 14.99
N LEU A 14 13.93 5.12 15.65
CA LEU A 14 12.82 5.87 15.06
C LEU A 14 12.84 7.33 15.49
N VAL A 15 12.76 8.23 14.52
CA VAL A 15 12.58 9.67 14.74
C VAL A 15 11.12 10.00 14.49
N ILE A 16 10.44 10.45 15.55
CA ILE A 16 9.05 10.89 15.48
C ILE A 16 9.04 12.41 15.29
N PRO A 17 8.60 12.92 14.12
CA PRO A 17 8.51 14.36 13.91
C PRO A 17 7.50 14.98 14.88
N ASN A 18 7.68 16.26 15.19
CA ASN A 18 6.76 17.01 16.08
C ASN A 18 5.39 17.30 15.43
N THR A 19 5.15 16.77 14.23
CA THR A 19 3.86 16.86 13.54
C THR A 19 2.88 15.88 14.17
N LYS A 20 1.77 16.43 14.65
CA LYS A 20 0.67 15.70 15.29
C LYS A 20 0.11 14.63 14.35
N LEU A 21 -0.36 13.52 14.93
CA LEU A 21 -1.17 12.50 14.26
C LEU A 21 -2.17 13.15 13.29
N LEU A 22 -2.08 12.82 12.01
CA LEU A 22 -3.04 13.24 11.00
C LEU A 22 -3.94 12.06 10.70
N SER A 23 -5.23 12.15 11.06
CA SER A 23 -6.27 11.23 10.59
C SER A 23 -5.90 9.73 10.66
N ASN A 24 -5.53 9.26 11.85
CA ASN A 24 -5.17 7.85 12.15
C ASN A 24 -3.90 7.33 11.44
N MET A 25 -3.04 8.26 11.03
CA MET A 25 -1.72 7.99 10.49
C MET A 25 -0.63 8.68 11.33
N MET A 26 0.48 7.99 11.52
CA MET A 26 1.70 8.52 12.13
C MET A 26 2.85 8.42 11.13
N LYS A 27 3.46 9.56 10.80
CA LYS A 27 4.70 9.60 10.02
C LYS A 27 5.88 9.43 10.96
N ILE A 28 6.82 8.58 10.61
CA ILE A 28 8.09 8.38 11.32
C ILE A 28 9.24 8.34 10.32
N PHE A 29 10.44 8.61 10.78
CA PHE A 29 11.66 8.44 10.00
C PHE A 29 12.53 7.37 10.65
N VAL A 30 13.14 6.52 9.84
CA VAL A 30 14.01 5.44 10.31
C VAL A 30 15.45 5.87 10.09
N LEU A 31 16.25 5.85 11.17
CA LEU A 31 17.69 6.04 11.07
C LEU A 31 18.29 4.79 10.39
N THR A 32 19.08 5.03 9.35
CA THR A 32 19.79 3.99 8.58
C THR A 32 21.29 4.29 8.55
N GLY A 33 22.11 3.31 8.15
CA GLY A 33 23.56 3.44 8.02
C GLY A 33 24.36 2.89 9.19
N PRO A 34 25.68 3.18 9.26
CA PRO A 34 26.59 2.54 10.21
C PRO A 34 26.11 2.69 11.65
N GLY A 35 26.00 1.56 12.36
CA GLY A 35 25.41 1.45 13.70
C GLY A 35 23.99 0.88 13.72
N TYR A 36 23.28 0.91 12.58
CA TYR A 36 21.98 0.25 12.40
C TYR A 36 21.97 -0.74 11.23
N ASP A 37 22.57 -0.36 10.09
CA ASP A 37 22.64 -1.17 8.87
C ASP A 37 24.02 -1.08 8.20
N ASP A 38 24.38 -2.09 7.42
CA ASP A 38 25.59 -2.12 6.58
C ASP A 38 25.41 -1.32 5.27
N CYS A 39 24.78 -0.15 5.34
CA CYS A 39 24.56 0.74 4.21
C CYS A 39 25.63 1.84 4.18
N LEU A 40 26.48 1.87 3.14
CA LEU A 40 27.54 2.87 2.97
C LEU A 40 26.99 4.31 2.85
N THR A 41 25.83 4.45 2.21
CA THR A 41 25.09 5.71 2.08
C THR A 41 23.73 5.54 2.74
N PRO A 42 23.49 6.11 3.94
CA PRO A 42 22.24 5.90 4.67
C PRO A 42 21.05 6.55 3.95
N PRO A 43 20.09 5.77 3.41
CA PRO A 43 18.90 6.33 2.80
C PRO A 43 18.02 6.99 3.87
N ARG A 44 17.44 8.14 3.54
CA ARG A 44 16.35 8.72 4.35
C ARG A 44 15.09 7.89 4.13
N VAL A 45 14.74 7.07 5.12
CA VAL A 45 13.55 6.21 5.06
C VAL A 45 12.43 6.87 5.85
N GLU A 46 11.40 7.31 5.13
CA GLU A 46 10.15 7.80 5.68
C GLU A 46 9.13 6.66 5.71
N VAL A 47 8.41 6.50 6.82
CA VAL A 47 7.40 5.46 7.00
C VAL A 47 6.12 6.09 7.51
N ASP A 48 5.02 5.79 6.83
CA ASP A 48 3.67 6.11 7.28
C ASP A 48 3.05 4.88 7.94
N LEU A 49 2.78 4.98 9.24
CA LEU A 49 2.07 3.98 10.01
C LEU A 49 0.58 4.32 10.00
N ILE A 50 -0.23 3.47 9.38
CA ILE A 50 -1.67 3.64 9.27
C ILE A 50 -2.35 2.66 10.22
N GLU A 51 -3.31 3.16 11.01
CA GLU A 51 -4.13 2.30 11.85
C GLU A 51 -5.05 1.39 11.02
N ASN A 52 -5.18 0.13 11.42
CA ASN A 52 -6.01 -0.85 10.73
C ASN A 52 -7.44 -0.34 10.51
N GLY A 53 -7.98 -0.59 9.31
CA GLY A 53 -9.32 -0.15 8.91
C GLY A 53 -9.40 1.29 8.42
N PHE A 54 -8.32 2.07 8.49
CA PHE A 54 -8.26 3.43 7.94
C PHE A 54 -7.55 3.48 6.59
N GLN A 55 -7.87 4.50 5.79
CA GLN A 55 -7.28 4.72 4.46
C GLN A 55 -7.31 3.46 3.57
N SER A 56 -8.45 2.77 3.57
CA SER A 56 -8.66 1.53 2.80
C SER A 56 -7.76 0.35 3.20
N SER A 57 -7.08 0.40 4.36
CA SER A 57 -6.38 -0.74 4.94
C SER A 57 -7.36 -1.76 5.55
N PRO A 58 -6.96 -3.04 5.68
CA PRO A 58 -7.80 -4.05 6.35
C PRO A 58 -7.90 -3.79 7.85
N GLN A 59 -9.04 -4.15 8.45
CA GLN A 59 -9.20 -4.19 9.91
C GLN A 59 -8.38 -5.35 10.51
N GLU A 60 -8.43 -6.52 9.86
CA GLU A 60 -7.71 -7.73 10.27
C GLU A 60 -6.52 -8.00 9.34
N LEU A 61 -5.31 -7.73 9.81
CA LEU A 61 -4.10 -7.91 8.99
C LEU A 61 -3.74 -9.37 8.76
N ASP A 62 -4.00 -10.26 9.74
CA ASP A 62 -3.50 -11.65 9.69
C ASP A 62 -4.07 -12.44 8.50
N VAL A 63 -5.34 -12.20 8.15
CA VAL A 63 -6.02 -12.85 7.01
C VAL A 63 -5.98 -12.01 5.73
N ASN A 64 -5.50 -10.76 5.80
CA ASN A 64 -5.44 -9.84 4.67
C ASN A 64 -4.01 -9.45 4.25
N ARG A 65 -3.03 -10.23 4.69
CA ARG A 65 -1.63 -10.11 4.29
C ARG A 65 -1.14 -11.31 3.49
N LYS A 66 -0.12 -11.10 2.69
CA LYS A 66 0.64 -12.12 1.96
C LYS A 66 2.08 -12.06 2.43
N GLN A 67 2.69 -13.21 2.70
CA GLN A 67 4.12 -13.28 2.97
C GLN A 67 4.87 -13.35 1.64
N LEU A 68 5.83 -12.45 1.44
CA LEU A 68 6.76 -12.48 0.33
C LEU A 68 8.14 -12.83 0.85
N THR A 69 8.88 -13.63 0.08
CA THR A 69 10.31 -13.84 0.29
C THR A 69 11.07 -12.99 -0.71
N VAL A 70 11.89 -12.08 -0.21
CA VAL A 70 12.67 -11.13 -1.00
C VAL A 70 14.14 -11.45 -0.85
N GLN A 71 14.88 -11.47 -1.95
CA GLN A 71 16.32 -11.64 -1.91
C GLN A 71 16.97 -10.29 -1.56
N THR A 72 17.77 -10.26 -0.50
CA THR A 72 18.57 -9.09 -0.11
C THR A 72 20.05 -9.43 -0.10
N SER A 73 20.91 -8.42 0.00
CA SER A 73 22.36 -8.60 0.15
C SER A 73 22.74 -9.41 1.40
N SER A 74 21.89 -9.41 2.42
CA SER A 74 22.06 -10.18 3.66
C SER A 74 21.34 -11.54 3.62
N GLY A 75 20.89 -11.99 2.44
CA GLY A 75 20.16 -13.24 2.24
C GLY A 75 18.65 -13.08 2.12
N PRO A 76 17.91 -14.19 1.96
CA PRO A 76 16.46 -14.17 1.84
C PRO A 76 15.79 -13.60 3.10
N ARG A 77 14.86 -12.65 2.92
CA ARG A 77 14.05 -12.06 4.00
C ARG A 77 12.57 -12.28 3.73
N SER A 78 11.84 -12.63 4.78
CA SER A 78 10.37 -12.69 4.74
C SER A 78 9.78 -11.35 5.13
N ILE A 79 8.89 -10.81 4.31
CA ILE A 79 8.12 -9.60 4.61
C ILE A 79 6.63 -9.88 4.42
N TYR A 80 5.79 -9.23 5.23
CA TYR A 80 4.35 -9.24 5.00
C TYR A 80 3.94 -8.02 4.18
N THR A 81 3.16 -8.25 3.14
CA THR A 81 2.51 -7.21 2.33
C THR A 81 1.00 -7.33 2.45
N LEU A 82 0.26 -6.27 2.12
CA LEU A 82 -1.17 -6.40 1.91
C LEU A 82 -1.46 -7.40 0.79
N ASN A 83 -2.58 -8.11 0.90
CA ASN A 83 -3.06 -8.93 -0.21
C ASN A 83 -3.52 -8.05 -1.39
N ILE A 84 -3.74 -8.68 -2.55
CA ILE A 84 -4.04 -7.98 -3.79
C ILE A 84 -5.31 -7.12 -3.70
N LEU A 85 -6.33 -7.58 -2.97
CA LEU A 85 -7.58 -6.85 -2.78
C LEU A 85 -7.32 -5.50 -2.10
N TYR A 86 -6.60 -5.52 -0.98
CA TYR A 86 -6.36 -4.29 -0.20
C TYR A 86 -5.33 -3.37 -0.87
N LEU A 87 -4.37 -3.92 -1.61
CA LEU A 87 -3.48 -3.12 -2.48
C LEU A 87 -4.29 -2.37 -3.54
N LEU A 88 -5.13 -3.08 -4.30
CA LEU A 88 -5.94 -2.47 -5.36
C LEU A 88 -6.95 -1.47 -4.81
N ARG A 89 -7.69 -1.83 -3.74
CA ARG A 89 -8.66 -0.92 -3.09
C ARG A 89 -8.00 0.38 -2.64
N SER A 90 -6.83 0.31 -2.01
CA SER A 90 -6.12 1.50 -1.54
C SER A 90 -5.68 2.39 -2.70
N LYS A 91 -5.17 1.78 -3.78
CA LYS A 91 -4.77 2.51 -4.98
C LYS A 91 -5.94 3.15 -5.72
N MET A 92 -7.06 2.44 -5.87
CA MET A 92 -8.26 2.96 -6.51
C MET A 92 -8.89 4.10 -5.70
N ALA A 93 -8.97 3.97 -4.38
CA ALA A 93 -9.48 5.03 -3.50
C ALA A 93 -8.59 6.28 -3.57
N ALA A 94 -7.27 6.12 -3.50
CA ALA A 94 -6.32 7.23 -3.64
C ALA A 94 -6.42 7.88 -5.03
N PHE A 95 -6.49 7.08 -6.08
CA PHE A 95 -6.64 7.59 -7.44
C PHE A 95 -7.93 8.39 -7.61
N MET A 96 -9.06 7.89 -7.09
CA MET A 96 -10.34 8.60 -7.15
C MET A 96 -10.29 9.93 -6.39
N SER A 97 -9.58 10.00 -5.25
CA SER A 97 -9.54 11.22 -4.44
C SER A 97 -8.62 12.31 -4.98
N ARG A 98 -7.51 11.95 -5.65
CA ARG A 98 -6.46 12.91 -6.03
C ARG A 98 -6.00 12.85 -7.49
N SER A 99 -6.56 11.93 -8.28
CA SER A 99 -6.24 11.73 -9.71
C SER A 99 -4.74 11.58 -10.01
N SER A 100 -3.98 10.93 -9.11
CA SER A 100 -2.53 10.76 -9.30
C SER A 100 -2.21 9.80 -10.43
N GLU A 101 -1.38 10.22 -11.39
CA GLU A 101 -0.91 9.35 -12.48
C GLU A 101 -0.14 8.12 -11.99
N ASN A 102 0.58 8.23 -10.87
CA ASN A 102 1.30 7.11 -10.27
C ASN A 102 0.32 6.04 -9.79
N ASP A 103 -0.79 6.43 -9.15
CA ASP A 103 -1.80 5.47 -8.72
C ASP A 103 -2.49 4.82 -9.94
N LEU A 104 -2.71 5.57 -11.03
CA LEU A 104 -3.23 5.02 -12.28
C LEU A 104 -2.29 3.97 -12.90
N TYR A 105 -0.99 4.25 -12.92
CA TYR A 105 0.02 3.32 -13.39
C TYR A 105 0.01 2.03 -12.56
N ASP A 106 -0.02 2.16 -11.23
CA ASP A 106 -0.03 1.03 -10.32
C ASP A 106 -1.31 0.19 -10.48
N ILE A 107 -2.49 0.80 -10.62
CA ILE A 107 -3.75 0.08 -10.87
C ILE A 107 -3.64 -0.74 -12.15
N ARG A 108 -3.14 -0.14 -13.25
CA ARG A 108 -2.94 -0.84 -14.52
C ARG A 108 -1.94 -1.99 -14.40
N HIS A 109 -0.88 -1.79 -13.64
CA HIS A 109 0.10 -2.84 -13.36
C HIS A 109 -0.55 -4.01 -12.61
N LEU A 110 -1.25 -3.73 -11.51
CA LEU A 110 -1.91 -4.76 -10.70
C LEU A 110 -2.93 -5.57 -11.54
N LEU A 111 -3.77 -4.89 -12.34
CA LEU A 111 -4.76 -5.54 -13.21
C LEU A 111 -4.13 -6.45 -14.27
N ARG A 112 -2.95 -6.07 -14.80
CA ARG A 112 -2.22 -6.89 -15.79
C ARG A 112 -1.49 -8.07 -15.16
N THR A 113 -0.90 -7.87 -14.00
CA THR A 113 -0.03 -8.85 -13.35
C THR A 113 -0.82 -9.89 -12.56
N TYR A 114 -1.96 -9.52 -11.99
CA TYR A 114 -2.76 -10.37 -11.09
C TYR A 114 -4.24 -10.51 -11.52
N PRO A 115 -4.54 -10.80 -12.80
CA PRO A 115 -5.91 -10.75 -13.31
C PRO A 115 -6.85 -11.76 -12.65
N ASP A 116 -6.37 -12.96 -12.34
CA ASP A 116 -7.21 -14.03 -11.77
C ASP A 116 -7.54 -13.77 -10.29
N GLU A 117 -6.56 -13.26 -9.55
CA GLU A 117 -6.71 -12.93 -8.14
C GLU A 117 -7.64 -11.72 -7.96
N ILE A 118 -7.56 -10.75 -8.87
CA ILE A 118 -8.48 -9.61 -8.90
C ILE A 118 -9.90 -10.04 -9.27
N ARG A 119 -10.06 -10.91 -10.29
CA ARG A 119 -11.37 -11.46 -10.65
C ARG A 119 -12.02 -12.21 -9.49
N ALA A 120 -11.24 -12.94 -8.70
CA ALA A 120 -11.75 -13.63 -7.51
C ALA A 120 -12.30 -12.69 -6.42
N CYS A 121 -11.84 -11.44 -6.37
CA CYS A 121 -12.23 -10.47 -5.34
C CYS A 121 -12.97 -9.22 -5.87
N VAL A 122 -13.32 -9.16 -7.15
CA VAL A 122 -13.92 -7.96 -7.77
C VAL A 122 -15.20 -7.49 -7.10
N HIS A 123 -16.04 -8.42 -6.64
CA HIS A 123 -17.30 -8.15 -5.94
C HIS A 123 -17.09 -7.40 -4.60
N ARG A 124 -15.83 -7.30 -4.13
CA ARG A 124 -15.44 -6.59 -2.90
C ARG A 124 -14.79 -5.24 -3.20
N LEU A 125 -14.70 -4.82 -4.46
CA LEU A 125 -14.22 -3.49 -4.84
C LEU A 125 -15.35 -2.47 -4.72
N ASP A 126 -14.97 -1.21 -4.55
CA ASP A 126 -15.90 -0.09 -4.57
C ASP A 126 -16.37 0.18 -6.02
N PRO A 127 -17.67 0.04 -6.33
CA PRO A 127 -18.19 0.28 -7.68
C PRO A 127 -17.90 1.68 -8.20
N GLU A 128 -17.93 2.71 -7.34
CA GLU A 128 -17.68 4.10 -7.75
C GLU A 128 -16.23 4.27 -8.21
N ALA A 129 -15.29 3.67 -7.48
CA ALA A 129 -13.89 3.72 -7.84
C ALA A 129 -13.59 2.96 -9.16
N VAL A 130 -14.31 1.87 -9.43
CA VAL A 130 -14.21 1.14 -10.71
C VAL A 130 -14.74 1.99 -11.86
N VAL A 131 -15.93 2.58 -11.70
CA VAL A 131 -16.53 3.47 -12.70
C VAL A 131 -15.61 4.66 -12.98
N TYR A 132 -15.06 5.27 -11.93
CA TYR A 132 -14.10 6.37 -12.05
C TYR A 132 -12.87 5.95 -12.89
N PHE A 133 -12.24 4.83 -12.54
CA PHE A 133 -11.09 4.31 -13.30
C PHE A 133 -11.44 4.06 -14.78
N LEU A 134 -12.56 3.39 -15.07
CA LEU A 134 -13.01 3.11 -16.44
C LEU A 134 -13.37 4.37 -17.24
N GLY A 135 -13.77 5.44 -16.54
CA GLY A 135 -13.98 6.77 -17.11
C GLY A 135 -12.69 7.45 -17.56
N THR A 136 -11.55 7.17 -16.89
CA THR A 136 -10.26 7.80 -17.20
C THR A 136 -9.44 7.10 -18.28
N VAL A 137 -9.74 5.83 -18.60
CA VAL A 137 -9.06 5.10 -19.69
C VAL A 137 -9.66 5.48 -21.04
N SER A 138 -8.85 5.40 -22.10
CA SER A 138 -9.32 5.67 -23.46
C SER A 138 -10.44 4.71 -23.86
N GLU A 139 -11.38 5.19 -24.66
CA GLU A 139 -12.55 4.42 -25.11
C GLU A 139 -12.14 3.09 -25.77
N HIS A 140 -11.09 3.12 -26.61
CA HIS A 140 -10.53 1.94 -27.26
C HIS A 140 -10.07 0.85 -26.28
N ASN A 141 -9.60 1.24 -25.08
CA ASN A 141 -9.11 0.31 -24.07
C ASN A 141 -10.16 0.00 -22.99
N ARG A 142 -11.32 0.67 -22.99
CA ARG A 142 -12.30 0.55 -21.91
C ARG A 142 -12.81 -0.88 -21.76
N ALA A 143 -13.17 -1.54 -22.85
CA ALA A 143 -13.64 -2.93 -22.83
C ALA A 143 -12.57 -3.91 -22.30
N HIS A 144 -11.30 -3.70 -22.67
CA HIS A 144 -10.18 -4.50 -22.17
C HIS A 144 -10.05 -4.40 -20.65
N TRP A 145 -10.15 -3.19 -20.11
CA TRP A 145 -10.07 -2.97 -18.66
C TRP A 145 -11.34 -3.40 -17.93
N ALA A 146 -12.53 -3.21 -18.52
CA ALA A 146 -13.82 -3.63 -17.97
C ALA A 146 -13.87 -5.15 -17.70
N ASN A 147 -13.31 -5.95 -18.61
CA ASN A 147 -13.21 -7.40 -18.44
C ASN A 147 -12.40 -7.80 -17.19
N SER A 148 -11.42 -7.00 -16.77
CA SER A 148 -10.69 -7.25 -15.51
C SER A 148 -11.58 -7.14 -14.27
N PHE A 149 -12.72 -6.45 -14.41
CA PHE A 149 -13.75 -6.29 -13.39
C PHE A 149 -15.00 -7.14 -13.66
N GLY A 150 -14.95 -8.09 -14.60
CA GLY A 150 -16.07 -8.97 -14.93
C GLY A 150 -17.25 -8.25 -15.61
N GLN A 151 -16.98 -7.12 -16.28
CA GLN A 151 -17.94 -6.37 -17.10
C GLN A 151 -17.72 -6.64 -18.59
#